data_AF-A0A959CMX3-F1
#
_entry.id   AF-A0A959CMX3-F1
#
_cell.length_a   1.000
_cell.length_b   1.000
_cell.length_c   1.000
_cell.angle_alpha   90.00
_cell.angle_beta   90.00
_cell.angle_gamma   90.00
#
_symmetry.space_group_name_H-M   'P 1'
#
loop_
_entity.id
_entity.type
_entity.pdbx_description
1 polymer ?
#
loop_
_entity_poly.entity_id
_entity_poly.type
_entity_poly.pdbx_seq_one_letter_code
_entity_poly.pdbx_strand_id
1 'polypeptide(L)'
;MVVLRHGEEFLLLKRNKEPNAGRYVPIGGKLEPYERPIDAAIRETYEEAGLRVGKAQLQYAGVLAESSPTNYNWLCFIYVVDISRIPPPPCDEGSLEWIPFHDIPGIPTPPTDWQIYQYLLQGQPFALDAVYDENLTMLEMREEISGEVVWGA
;
A
#
# COMPACT_ATOMS: atom_id res chain seq x y z
N MET A 1 -4.82 -2.88 0.08
CA MET A 1 -4.09 -1.99 -0.84
C MET A 1 -3.68 -2.76 -2.09
N VAL A 2 -3.56 -2.07 -3.22
CA VAL A 2 -3.11 -2.63 -4.50
C VAL A 2 -2.03 -1.72 -5.08
N VAL A 3 -0.88 -2.29 -5.44
CA VAL A 3 0.16 -1.57 -6.17
C VAL A 3 0.02 -1.90 -7.65
N LEU A 4 -0.30 -0.89 -8.45
CA LEU A 4 -0.33 -1.00 -9.91
C LEU A 4 1.08 -0.77 -10.45
N ARG A 5 1.62 -1.76 -11.16
CA ARG A 5 2.99 -1.71 -11.71
C ARG A 5 2.96 -1.69 -13.23
N HIS A 6 3.83 -0.87 -13.83
CA HIS A 6 4.13 -0.93 -15.25
C HIS A 6 5.63 -0.75 -15.46
N GLY A 7 6.32 -1.79 -15.91
CA GLY A 7 7.78 -1.76 -16.03
C GLY A 7 8.43 -1.44 -14.68
N GLU A 8 9.21 -0.35 -14.64
CA GLU A 8 9.90 0.13 -13.44
C GLU A 8 9.21 1.34 -12.78
N GLU A 9 7.89 1.45 -12.94
CA GLU A 9 7.07 2.50 -12.32
C GLU A 9 5.94 1.88 -11.48
N PHE A 10 5.61 2.51 -10.36
CA PHE A 10 4.35 2.29 -9.63
C PHE A 10 3.38 3.45 -9.88
N LEU A 11 2.10 3.15 -10.03
CA LEU A 11 1.06 4.19 -9.98
C LEU A 11 0.64 4.37 -8.53
N LEU A 12 0.93 5.54 -7.95
CA LEU A 12 0.63 5.89 -6.57
C LEU A 12 -0.33 7.08 -6.50
N LEU A 13 -1.19 7.08 -5.47
CA LEU A 13 -2.11 8.14 -5.16
C LEU A 13 -1.44 9.13 -4.21
N LYS A 14 -1.25 10.37 -4.65
CA LYS A 14 -0.94 11.49 -3.77
C LYS A 14 -2.22 11.99 -3.12
N ARG A 15 -2.43 11.63 -1.85
CA ARG A 15 -3.67 11.95 -1.14
C ARG A 15 -3.79 13.44 -0.85
N ASN A 16 -4.99 13.98 -1.04
CA ASN A 16 -5.35 15.35 -0.66
C ASN A 16 -6.17 15.41 0.64
N LYS A 17 -6.51 14.26 1.22
CA LYS A 17 -7.36 14.12 2.41
C LYS A 17 -6.66 13.31 3.48
N GLU A 18 -6.98 13.58 4.74
CA GLU A 18 -6.54 12.76 5.87
C GLU A 18 -7.22 11.37 5.87
N PRO A 19 -6.57 10.35 6.45
CA PRO A 19 -5.19 10.33 6.92
C PRO A 19 -4.19 10.41 5.73
N ASN A 20 -2.95 10.80 6.00
CA ASN A 20 -1.84 10.83 5.03
C ASN A 20 -1.95 11.91 3.94
N ALA A 21 -2.59 13.06 4.24
CA ALA A 21 -2.64 14.16 3.27
C ALA A 21 -1.21 14.60 2.85
N GLY A 22 -1.00 14.77 1.55
CA GLY A 22 0.29 15.10 0.96
C GLY A 22 1.26 13.93 0.77
N ARG A 23 0.93 12.73 1.25
CA ARG A 23 1.73 11.52 1.05
C ARG A 23 1.23 10.69 -0.14
N TYR A 24 2.16 9.96 -0.73
CA TYR A 24 1.92 8.97 -1.77
C TYR A 24 1.66 7.62 -1.14
N VAL A 25 0.55 7.00 -1.52
CA VAL A 25 0.14 5.66 -1.07
C VAL A 25 -0.32 4.82 -2.26
N PRO A 26 -0.37 3.49 -2.13
CA PRO A 26 -1.04 2.66 -3.10
C PRO A 26 -2.55 2.90 -3.08
N ILE A 27 -3.24 2.49 -4.15
CA ILE A 27 -4.70 2.50 -4.19
C ILE A 27 -5.27 1.48 -3.19
N GLY A 28 -6.47 1.76 -2.68
CA GLY A 28 -7.18 0.85 -1.79
C GLY A 28 -8.03 1.54 -0.74
N GLY A 29 -8.82 0.73 -0.04
CA GLY A 29 -9.68 1.19 1.03
C GLY A 29 -10.02 0.07 2.01
N LYS A 30 -11.05 0.32 2.81
CA LYS A 30 -11.48 -0.58 3.88
C LYS A 30 -12.23 -1.77 3.30
N LEU A 31 -12.20 -2.89 4.02
CA LEU A 31 -13.10 -4.00 3.73
C LEU A 31 -14.52 -3.62 4.12
N GLU A 32 -15.46 -3.91 3.23
CA GLU A 32 -16.88 -3.89 3.54
C GLU A 32 -17.31 -5.16 4.30
N PRO A 33 -18.45 -5.15 5.00
CA PRO A 33 -19.00 -6.35 5.63
C PRO A 33 -19.14 -7.50 4.63
N TYR A 34 -18.66 -8.68 5.02
CA TYR A 34 -18.67 -9.91 4.19
C TYR A 34 -17.80 -9.85 2.93
N GLU A 35 -16.93 -8.85 2.80
CA GLU A 35 -16.01 -8.71 1.69
C GLU A 35 -14.70 -9.47 1.94
N ARG A 36 -14.19 -10.17 0.92
CA ARG A 36 -12.87 -10.79 0.96
C ARG A 36 -11.81 -9.75 0.57
N PRO A 37 -10.59 -9.81 1.11
CA PRO A 37 -9.55 -8.84 0.75
C PRO A 37 -9.24 -8.72 -0.75
N ILE A 38 -9.30 -9.83 -1.50
CA ILE A 38 -9.11 -9.81 -2.95
C ILE A 38 -10.29 -9.17 -3.69
N ASP A 39 -11.51 -9.26 -3.16
CA ASP A 39 -12.69 -8.64 -3.75
C ASP A 39 -12.65 -7.13 -3.52
N ALA A 40 -12.25 -6.69 -2.32
CA ALA A 40 -11.98 -5.28 -2.02
C ALA A 40 -10.90 -4.70 -2.94
N ALA A 41 -9.78 -5.43 -3.12
CA ALA A 41 -8.71 -5.02 -4.03
C ALA A 41 -9.22 -4.74 -5.46
N ILE A 42 -10.13 -5.59 -5.98
CA ILE A 42 -10.74 -5.39 -7.30
C ILE A 42 -11.66 -4.17 -7.32
N ARG A 43 -12.53 -4.04 -6.31
CA ARG A 43 -13.48 -2.93 -6.19
C ARG A 43 -12.75 -1.59 -6.13
N GLU A 44 -11.80 -1.44 -5.22
CA GLU A 44 -11.03 -0.20 -5.02
C GLU A 44 -10.20 0.15 -6.26
N THR A 45 -9.61 -0.84 -6.94
CA THR A 45 -8.90 -0.60 -8.21
C THR A 45 -9.82 -0.03 -9.30
N TYR A 46 -11.08 -0.44 -9.30
CA TYR A 46 -12.07 0.12 -10.21
C TYR A 46 -12.55 1.50 -9.77
N GLU A 47 -12.79 1.71 -8.48
CA GLU A 47 -13.28 2.98 -7.93
C GLU A 47 -12.25 4.10 -8.06
N GLU A 48 -10.99 3.85 -7.71
CA GLU A 48 -9.95 4.88 -7.68
C GLU A 48 -9.21 5.04 -9.01
N ALA A 49 -9.08 3.97 -9.80
CA ALA A 49 -8.33 3.99 -11.05
C ALA A 49 -9.16 3.67 -12.31
N GLY A 50 -10.46 3.40 -12.18
CA GLY A 50 -11.31 3.02 -13.32
C GLY A 50 -10.91 1.69 -13.99
N LEU A 51 -9.99 0.94 -13.38
CA LEU A 51 -9.38 -0.23 -13.97
C LEU A 51 -10.10 -1.51 -13.57
N ARG A 52 -10.47 -2.32 -14.56
CA ARG A 52 -11.04 -3.65 -14.32
C ARG A 52 -9.93 -4.69 -14.31
N VAL A 53 -9.60 -5.19 -13.13
CA VAL A 53 -8.65 -6.29 -12.93
C VAL A 53 -9.38 -7.55 -12.45
N GLY A 54 -8.97 -8.71 -12.97
CA GLY A 54 -9.48 -10.01 -12.53
C GLY A 54 -8.67 -10.59 -11.37
N LYS A 55 -9.28 -11.50 -10.59
CA LYS A 55 -8.62 -12.19 -9.47
C LYS A 55 -7.30 -12.85 -9.85
N ALA A 56 -7.22 -13.45 -11.05
CA ALA A 56 -6.02 -14.13 -11.53
C ALA A 56 -4.86 -13.18 -11.89
N GLN A 57 -5.12 -11.88 -12.04
CA GLN A 57 -4.10 -10.87 -12.32
C GLN A 57 -3.50 -10.29 -11.04
N LEU A 58 -4.27 -10.26 -9.94
CA LEU A 58 -3.80 -9.79 -8.65
C LEU A 58 -2.91 -10.84 -8.00
N GLN A 59 -1.66 -10.46 -7.74
CA GLN A 59 -0.70 -11.27 -7.01
C GLN A 59 -0.71 -10.82 -5.55
N TYR A 60 -0.91 -11.76 -4.63
CA TYR A 60 -0.77 -11.47 -3.21
C TYR A 60 0.71 -11.26 -2.88
N ALA A 61 1.02 -10.13 -2.25
CA ALA A 61 2.38 -9.76 -1.89
C ALA A 61 2.65 -9.90 -0.38
N GLY A 62 1.65 -9.64 0.47
CA GLY A 62 1.88 -9.69 1.90
C GLY A 62 0.76 -9.10 2.72
N VAL A 63 1.03 -8.99 4.01
CA VAL A 63 0.16 -8.36 5.00
C VAL A 63 0.96 -7.36 5.84
N LEU A 64 0.30 -6.27 6.22
CA LEU A 64 0.78 -5.32 7.22
C LEU A 64 -0.24 -5.29 8.35
N ALA A 65 0.21 -5.55 9.58
CA ALA A 65 -0.52 -5.25 10.80
C ALA A 65 0.03 -3.95 11.40
N GLU A 66 -0.86 -3.07 11.84
CA GLU A 66 -0.50 -1.85 12.56
C GLU A 66 -1.27 -1.80 13.86
N SER A 67 -0.60 -1.47 14.96
CA SER A 67 -1.22 -1.34 16.28
C SER A 67 -0.72 -0.12 17.05
N SER A 68 -1.56 0.41 17.94
CA SER A 68 -1.25 1.51 18.85
C SER A 68 -2.00 1.32 20.17
N PRO A 69 -1.52 1.89 21.29
CA PRO A 69 -2.29 2.00 22.53
C PRO A 69 -3.60 2.80 22.41
N THR A 70 -3.82 3.48 21.28
CA THR A 70 -5.08 4.16 20.95
C THR A 70 -6.06 3.23 20.21
N ASN A 71 -7.23 3.73 19.81
CA ASN A 71 -8.14 2.95 18.95
C ASN A 71 -7.70 2.95 17.48
N TYR A 72 -6.42 2.65 17.24
CA TYR A 72 -5.78 2.59 15.94
C TYR A 72 -5.20 1.20 15.74
N ASN A 73 -5.91 0.39 14.95
CA ASN A 73 -5.48 -0.95 14.56
C ASN A 73 -5.89 -1.19 13.11
N TRP A 74 -4.94 -1.64 12.29
CA TRP A 74 -5.18 -1.91 10.89
C TRP A 74 -4.60 -3.26 10.48
N LEU A 75 -5.33 -3.94 9.60
CA LEU A 75 -4.83 -5.10 8.90
C LEU A 75 -4.98 -4.85 7.41
N CYS A 76 -3.84 -4.63 6.75
CA CYS A 76 -3.75 -4.27 5.35
C CYS A 76 -3.27 -5.48 4.56
N PHE A 77 -4.08 -5.97 3.64
CA PHE A 77 -3.66 -6.98 2.66
C PHE A 77 -3.09 -6.27 1.43
N ILE A 78 -1.90 -6.68 1.01
CA ILE A 78 -1.16 -6.06 -0.10
C ILE A 78 -1.23 -6.97 -1.31
N TYR A 79 -1.68 -6.40 -2.42
CA TYR A 79 -1.64 -7.02 -3.74
C TYR A 79 -0.81 -6.18 -4.69
N VAL A 80 -0.24 -6.83 -5.70
CA VAL A 80 0.41 -6.16 -6.84
C VAL A 80 -0.21 -6.69 -8.13
N VAL A 81 -0.32 -5.82 -9.13
CA VAL A 81 -0.77 -6.22 -10.46
C VAL A 81 0.01 -5.46 -11.53
N ASP A 82 0.49 -6.21 -12.51
CA ASP A 82 1.09 -5.67 -13.71
C ASP A 82 0.01 -5.23 -14.70
N ILE A 83 0.07 -3.97 -15.12
CA ILE A 83 -0.87 -3.40 -16.08
C ILE A 83 -0.14 -2.76 -17.27
N SER A 84 -0.88 -2.53 -18.35
CA SER A 84 -0.41 -1.61 -19.39
C SER A 84 -0.41 -0.18 -18.85
N ARG A 85 0.54 0.64 -19.28
CA ARG A 85 0.57 2.06 -18.89
C ARG A 85 -0.72 2.74 -19.31
N ILE A 86 -1.31 3.48 -18.38
CA ILE A 86 -2.49 4.29 -18.64
C ILE A 86 -2.21 5.75 -18.30
N PRO A 87 -2.90 6.71 -18.93
CA PRO A 87 -2.98 8.05 -18.39
C PRO A 87 -3.52 7.99 -16.95
N PRO A 88 -2.92 8.70 -15.97
CA PRO A 88 -3.45 8.70 -14.62
C PRO A 88 -4.91 9.18 -14.61
N PRO A 89 -5.83 8.35 -14.11
CA PRO A 89 -7.25 8.68 -14.09
C PRO A 89 -7.55 9.71 -12.99
N PRO A 90 -8.67 10.44 -13.11
CA PRO A 90 -9.13 11.30 -12.02
C PRO A 90 -9.51 10.46 -10.79
N CYS A 91 -9.17 10.95 -9.61
CA CYS A 91 -9.50 10.33 -8.33
C CYS A 91 -10.00 11.39 -7.36
N ASP A 92 -11.09 11.11 -6.63
CA ASP A 92 -11.67 12.06 -5.67
C ASP A 92 -10.85 12.19 -4.38
N GLU A 93 -9.90 11.29 -4.16
CA GLU A 93 -9.03 11.26 -2.98
C GLU A 93 -7.69 11.96 -3.19
N GLY A 94 -7.31 12.27 -4.44
CA GLY A 94 -5.99 12.79 -4.75
C GLY A 94 -5.61 12.80 -6.23
N SER A 95 -4.32 12.90 -6.52
CA SER A 95 -3.77 12.74 -7.88
C SER A 95 -3.01 11.43 -8.01
N LEU A 96 -3.33 10.64 -9.02
CA LEU A 96 -2.56 9.45 -9.38
C LEU A 96 -1.36 9.86 -10.23
N GLU A 97 -0.19 9.30 -9.92
CA GLU A 97 1.08 9.64 -10.56
C GLU A 97 1.91 8.36 -10.74
N TRP A 98 2.51 8.21 -11.92
CA TRP A 98 3.50 7.15 -12.18
C TRP A 98 4.83 7.59 -11.59
N ILE A 99 5.32 6.84 -10.60
CA ILE A 99 6.57 7.11 -9.89
C ILE A 99 7.58 6.03 -10.27
N PRO A 100 8.72 6.40 -10.88
CA PRO A 100 9.82 5.47 -11.12
C PRO A 100 10.38 4.89 -9.83
N PHE A 101 10.80 3.62 -9.83
CA PHE A 101 11.30 2.94 -8.64
C PHE A 101 12.45 3.69 -7.95
N HIS A 102 13.32 4.33 -8.73
CA HIS A 102 14.45 5.10 -8.20
C HIS A 102 14.06 6.43 -7.54
N ASP A 103 12.86 6.95 -7.82
CA ASP A 103 12.34 8.19 -7.23
C ASP A 103 11.55 7.93 -5.95
N ILE A 104 11.09 6.69 -5.71
CA ILE A 104 10.33 6.30 -4.51
C ILE A 104 11.00 6.75 -3.19
N PRO A 105 12.33 6.60 -2.98
CA PRO A 105 12.96 7.04 -1.73
C PRO A 105 12.86 8.55 -1.48
N GLY A 106 12.59 9.35 -2.52
CA GLY A 106 12.56 10.81 -2.46
C GLY A 106 11.16 11.41 -2.32
N ILE A 107 10.10 10.60 -2.40
CA ILE A 107 8.72 11.07 -2.26
C ILE A 107 8.19 10.86 -0.84
N PRO A 108 7.28 11.72 -0.35
CA PRO A 108 6.69 11.54 0.96
C PRO A 108 5.74 10.34 0.96
N THR A 109 6.07 9.28 1.69
CA THR A 109 5.22 8.11 1.90
C THR A 109 4.98 7.89 3.40
N PRO A 110 3.96 7.12 3.81
CA PRO A 110 3.95 6.52 5.13
C PRO A 110 5.26 5.74 5.38
N PRO A 111 5.77 5.71 6.63
CA PRO A 111 6.95 4.94 6.97
C PRO A 111 6.82 3.46 6.57
N THR A 112 5.66 2.84 6.79
CA THR A 112 5.41 1.43 6.46
C THR A 112 5.42 1.12 4.96
N ASP A 113 4.93 2.05 4.13
CA ASP A 113 4.85 1.87 2.68
C ASP A 113 6.24 1.76 2.04
N TRP A 114 7.25 2.47 2.56
CA TRP A 114 8.62 2.36 2.05
C TRP A 114 9.14 0.93 2.14
N GLN A 115 8.98 0.27 3.29
CA GLN A 115 9.35 -1.12 3.52
C GLN A 115 8.57 -2.04 2.58
N ILE A 116 7.26 -1.82 2.42
CA ILE A 116 6.42 -2.58 1.48
C ILE A 116 7.00 -2.52 0.07
N TYR A 117 7.38 -1.33 -0.43
CA TYR A 117 7.96 -1.19 -1.76
C TYR A 117 9.28 -1.97 -1.90
N GLN A 118 10.13 -1.96 -0.88
CA GLN A 118 11.38 -2.74 -0.91
C GLN A 118 11.10 -4.25 -1.10
N TYR A 119 10.11 -4.81 -0.40
CA TYR A 119 9.74 -6.22 -0.57
C TYR A 119 9.09 -6.51 -1.92
N LEU A 120 8.23 -5.60 -2.41
CA LEU A 120 7.61 -5.72 -3.73
C LEU A 120 8.66 -5.75 -4.86
N LEU A 121 9.70 -4.93 -4.75
CA LEU A 121 10.81 -4.89 -5.71
C LEU A 121 11.66 -6.17 -5.67
N GLN A 122 11.77 -6.82 -4.51
CA GLN A 122 12.45 -8.09 -4.34
C GLN A 122 11.60 -9.30 -4.78
N GLY A 123 10.28 -9.11 -4.95
CA GLY A 123 9.36 -10.18 -5.31
C GLY A 123 9.18 -11.23 -4.21
N GLN A 124 9.42 -10.86 -2.95
CA GLN A 124 9.31 -11.75 -1.80
C GLN A 124 7.99 -11.51 -1.06
N PRO A 125 7.24 -12.57 -0.72
CA PRO A 125 6.13 -12.45 0.21
C PRO A 125 6.61 -11.99 1.58
N PHE A 126 5.83 -11.14 2.25
CA PHE A 126 6.19 -10.58 3.56
C PHE A 126 5.00 -10.55 4.52
N ALA A 127 5.28 -10.55 5.81
CA ALA A 127 4.34 -10.18 6.85
C ALA A 127 4.99 -9.13 7.75
N LEU A 128 4.43 -7.93 7.78
CA LEU A 128 4.98 -6.80 8.52
C LEU A 128 4.09 -6.50 9.73
N ASP A 129 4.71 -6.28 10.89
CA ASP A 129 4.06 -5.79 12.09
C ASP A 129 4.67 -4.44 12.47
N ALA A 130 3.85 -3.40 12.55
CA ALA A 130 4.26 -2.05 12.90
C ALA A 130 3.55 -1.59 14.18
N VAL A 131 4.36 -1.19 15.17
CA VAL A 131 3.85 -0.70 16.45
C VAL A 131 4.03 0.81 16.51
N TYR A 132 2.97 1.50 16.93
CA TYR A 132 2.92 2.96 17.06
C TYR A 132 2.68 3.37 18.52
N ASP A 133 3.17 4.55 18.90
CA ASP A 133 2.87 5.18 20.19
C ASP A 133 1.45 5.82 20.22
N GLU A 134 1.12 6.51 21.32
CA GLU A 134 -0.15 7.23 21.47
C GLU A 134 -0.32 8.43 20.54
N ASN A 135 0.77 8.92 19.95
CA ASN A 135 0.81 10.05 19.02
C ASN A 135 0.85 9.59 17.55
N LEU A 136 0.70 8.29 17.29
CA LEU A 136 0.84 7.66 15.97
C LEU A 136 2.23 7.88 15.35
N THR A 137 3.26 7.92 16.19
CA THR A 137 4.66 7.80 15.79
C THR A 137 5.02 6.32 15.78
N MET A 138 5.54 5.82 14.66
CA MET A 138 6.01 4.43 14.58
C MET A 138 7.17 4.24 15.56
N LEU A 139 7.18 3.16 16.31
CA LEU A 139 8.20 2.81 17.31
C LEU A 139 9.12 1.70 16.80
N GLU A 140 8.54 0.66 16.21
CA GLU A 140 9.24 -0.49 15.67
C GLU A 140 8.43 -1.03 14.48
N MET A 141 9.13 -1.59 13.50
CA MET A 141 8.52 -2.43 12.47
C MET A 141 9.33 -3.72 12.32
N ARG A 142 8.64 -4.86 12.37
CA ARG A 142 9.23 -6.19 12.26
C ARG A 142 8.70 -6.91 11.03
N GLU A 143 9.55 -7.67 10.36
CA GLU A 143 9.11 -8.67 9.39
C GLU A 143 8.98 -10.01 10.13
N GLU A 144 7.74 -10.50 10.25
CA GLU A 144 7.34 -11.62 11.09
C GLU A 144 7.83 -12.98 10.58
N ILE A 145 8.07 -13.14 9.27
CA ILE A 145 8.50 -14.41 8.70
C ILE A 145 9.98 -14.68 9.02
N SER A 146 10.82 -13.65 8.89
CA SER A 146 12.26 -13.66 9.15
C SER A 146 12.60 -13.35 10.61
N GLY A 147 11.73 -12.60 11.30
CA GLY A 147 11.94 -12.09 12.65
C GLY A 147 12.80 -10.82 12.71
N GLU A 148 13.19 -10.24 11.57
CA GLU A 148 14.07 -9.07 11.51
C GLU A 148 13.32 -7.77 11.87
N VAL A 149 14.00 -6.88 12.61
CA VAL A 149 13.53 -5.50 12.81
C VAL A 149 13.96 -4.68 11.60
N VAL A 150 13.00 -4.18 10.84
CA VAL A 150 13.21 -3.48 9.56
C VAL A 150 13.08 -1.96 9.70
N TRP A 151 12.65 -1.47 10.87
CA TRP A 151 12.61 -0.06 11.23
C TRP A 151 12.54 0.12 12.74
N GLY A 152 13.19 1.18 13.26
CA GLY A 152 13.12 1.55 14.68
C GLY A 152 13.92 0.60 15.56
N ALA A 153 15.17 0.99 15.84
CA ALA A 153 16.06 0.32 16.80
C ALA A 153 16.68 1.37 17.72
#